data_AF-A0A958RSJ9-F1
#
_entry.id   AF-A0A958RSJ9-F1
#
_cell.length_a   1.000
_cell.length_b   1.000
_cell.length_c   1.000
_cell.angle_alpha   90.00
_cell.angle_beta   90.00
_cell.angle_gamma   90.00
#
_symmetry.space_group_name_H-M   'P 1'
#
loop_
_entity.id
_entity.type
_entity.pdbx_description
1 polymer ?
#
loop_
_entity_poly.entity_id
_entity_poly.type
_entity_poly.pdbx_seq_one_letter_code
_entity_poly.pdbx_strand_id
1 'polypeptide(L)'
;MKQRLMIEDSNLDAIESLLSMSLRGIHHLFDHQDIARILSIPTEEIDFFNFKNMDKIQDLFLELIQKESFEEKKEFLSNLDTENYELVLRAYFHIVENTALAAHNFKH
;
A
#
# COMPACT_ATOMS: atom_id res chain seq x y z
N MET A 1 -26.48 -3.63 1.00
CA MET A 1 -26.14 -2.90 -0.24
C MET A 1 -24.62 -2.93 -0.38
N LYS A 2 -24.08 -3.63 -1.38
CA LYS A 2 -22.66 -3.56 -1.72
C LYS A 2 -22.38 -2.14 -2.23
N GLN A 3 -21.67 -1.33 -1.45
CA GLN A 3 -21.16 -0.06 -1.92
C GLN A 3 -20.13 -0.38 -3.01
N ARG A 4 -20.51 -0.13 -4.27
CA ARG A 4 -19.58 -0.19 -5.40
C ARG A 4 -18.67 1.01 -5.23
N LEU A 5 -17.43 0.80 -4.79
CA LEU A 5 -16.42 1.84 -4.66
C LEU A 5 -16.32 2.58 -6.00
N MET A 6 -16.76 3.82 -6.03
CA MET A 6 -16.37 4.75 -7.08
C MET A 6 -14.98 5.24 -6.69
N ILE A 7 -13.95 4.55 -7.18
CA ILE A 7 -12.61 5.11 -7.19
C ILE A 7 -12.67 6.23 -8.23
N GLU A 8 -12.52 7.48 -7.80
CA GLU A 8 -12.41 8.62 -8.70
C GLU A 8 -11.18 8.47 -9.60
N ASP A 9 -11.24 8.94 -10.84
CA ASP A 9 -10.12 8.80 -11.79
C ASP A 9 -8.82 9.41 -11.25
N SER A 10 -8.91 10.49 -10.47
CA SER A 10 -7.77 11.11 -9.76
C SER A 10 -7.07 10.16 -8.77
N ASN A 11 -7.83 9.29 -8.12
CA ASN A 11 -7.28 8.30 -7.20
C ASN A 11 -6.54 7.17 -7.96
N LEU A 12 -6.98 6.84 -9.18
CA LEU A 12 -6.27 5.89 -10.04
C LEU A 12 -4.92 6.45 -10.47
N ASP A 13 -4.86 7.71 -10.93
CA ASP A 13 -3.60 8.36 -11.31
C ASP A 13 -2.61 8.43 -10.13
N ALA A 14 -3.11 8.70 -8.92
CA ALA A 14 -2.30 8.73 -7.71
C ALA A 14 -1.70 7.35 -7.39
N ILE A 15 -2.50 6.28 -7.51
CA ILE A 15 -2.05 4.90 -7.32
C ILE A 15 -1.02 4.53 -8.38
N GLU A 16 -1.27 4.81 -9.66
CA GLU A 16 -0.34 4.51 -10.75
C GLU A 16 1.00 5.22 -10.56
N SER A 17 0.97 6.50 -10.18
CA SER A 17 2.17 7.27 -9.86
C SER A 17 2.98 6.60 -8.74
N LEU A 18 2.33 6.26 -7.62
CA LEU A 18 2.96 5.56 -6.50
C LEU A 18 3.58 4.23 -6.94
N LEU A 19 2.85 3.39 -7.67
CA LEU A 19 3.35 2.11 -8.15
C LEU A 19 4.53 2.28 -9.11
N SER A 20 4.48 3.25 -10.01
CA SER A 20 5.58 3.51 -10.96
C SER A 20 6.89 3.90 -10.25
N MET A 21 6.82 4.64 -9.14
CA MET A 21 7.98 4.99 -8.33
C MET A 21 8.49 3.76 -7.58
N SER A 22 7.57 2.99 -7.01
CA SER A 22 7.86 1.78 -6.25
C SER A 22 8.57 0.71 -7.09
N LEU A 23 8.14 0.50 -8.33
CA LEU A 23 8.77 -0.42 -9.29
C LEU A 23 10.21 -0.02 -9.65
N ARG A 24 10.58 1.25 -9.44
CA ARG A 24 11.94 1.76 -9.60
C ARG A 24 12.76 1.68 -8.31
N GLY A 25 12.23 1.05 -7.27
CA GLY A 25 12.85 0.91 -5.94
C GLY A 25 12.72 2.15 -5.07
N ILE A 26 11.84 3.10 -5.43
CA ILE A 26 11.67 4.36 -4.70
C ILE A 26 10.52 4.20 -3.71
N HIS A 27 10.86 3.97 -2.43
CA HIS A 27 9.89 3.75 -1.34
C HIS A 27 9.91 4.88 -0.30
N HIS A 28 9.92 6.14 -0.74
CA HIS A 28 10.10 7.29 0.16
C HIS A 28 9.02 7.47 1.25
N LEU A 29 7.87 6.81 1.12
CA LEU A 29 6.81 6.86 2.12
C LEU A 29 7.14 6.08 3.40
N PHE A 30 8.08 5.13 3.34
CA PHE A 30 8.39 4.22 4.44
C PHE A 30 9.86 4.28 4.79
N ASP A 31 10.17 4.23 6.09
CA ASP A 31 11.54 4.24 6.56
C ASP A 31 12.20 2.88 6.31
N HIS A 32 13.46 2.87 5.90
CA HIS A 32 14.15 1.63 5.52
C HIS A 32 14.24 0.64 6.69
N GLN A 33 14.39 1.17 7.92
CA GLN A 33 14.44 0.35 9.13
C GLN A 33 13.11 -0.35 9.39
N ASP A 34 11.99 0.33 9.16
CA ASP A 34 10.65 -0.23 9.34
C ASP A 34 10.35 -1.28 8.27
N ILE A 35 10.68 -1.00 7.00
CA ILE A 35 10.56 -1.98 5.92
C ILE A 35 11.29 -3.27 6.29
N ALA A 36 12.57 -3.17 6.66
CA ALA A 36 13.38 -4.33 7.02
C ALA A 36 12.80 -5.08 8.23
N ARG A 37 12.45 -4.35 9.29
CA ARG A 37 11.89 -4.91 10.52
C ARG A 37 10.59 -5.67 10.25
N ILE A 38 9.64 -5.04 9.57
CA ILE A 38 8.29 -5.57 9.36
C ILE A 38 8.33 -6.73 8.35
N LEU A 39 8.96 -6.54 7.19
CA LEU A 39 8.98 -7.56 6.14
C LEU A 39 9.90 -8.75 6.47
N SER A 40 10.82 -8.62 7.45
CA SER A 40 11.60 -9.77 7.94
C SER A 40 10.77 -10.79 8.71
N ILE A 41 9.59 -10.42 9.19
CA ILE A 41 8.67 -11.30 9.90
C ILE A 41 7.74 -11.93 8.86
N PRO A 42 7.85 -13.25 8.60
CA PRO A 42 6.99 -13.94 7.66
C PRO A 42 5.53 -13.80 8.10
N THR A 43 4.65 -13.54 7.14
CA THR A 43 3.21 -13.51 7.38
C THR A 43 2.55 -14.19 6.19
N GLU A 44 1.79 -15.23 6.45
CA GLU A 44 1.06 -15.94 5.41
C GLU A 44 -0.04 -15.03 4.83
N GLU A 45 -0.20 -15.03 3.51
CA GLU A 45 -1.19 -14.18 2.83
C GLU A 45 -2.61 -14.42 3.36
N ILE A 46 -2.95 -15.68 3.67
CA ILE A 46 -4.28 -16.05 4.18
C ILE A 46 -4.56 -15.46 5.56
N ASP A 47 -3.52 -15.33 6.39
CA ASP A 47 -3.63 -14.74 7.72
C ASP A 47 -3.67 -13.21 7.61
N PHE A 48 -2.95 -12.64 6.64
CA PHE A 48 -2.89 -11.20 6.42
C PHE A 48 -4.14 -10.64 5.73
N PHE A 49 -4.58 -11.22 4.62
CA PHE A 49 -5.73 -10.76 3.81
C PHE A 49 -7.06 -11.40 4.26
N ASN A 50 -7.24 -11.55 5.57
CA ASN A 50 -8.53 -11.95 6.14
C ASN A 50 -9.57 -10.82 6.02
N PHE A 51 -10.86 -11.14 6.20
CA PHE A 51 -11.96 -10.18 6.03
C PHE A 51 -11.79 -8.90 6.86
N LYS A 52 -11.38 -9.03 8.13
CA LYS A 52 -11.19 -7.88 9.03
C LYS A 52 -10.06 -6.96 8.55
N ASN A 53 -8.95 -7.54 8.12
CA ASN A 53 -7.80 -6.77 7.65
C ASN A 53 -8.08 -6.13 6.29
N MET A 54 -8.82 -6.79 5.41
CA MET A 54 -9.17 -6.26 4.09
C MET A 54 -9.96 -4.94 4.19
N ASP A 55 -10.98 -4.89 5.06
CA ASP A 55 -11.75 -3.66 5.27
C ASP A 55 -10.86 -2.52 5.78
N LYS A 56 -10.01 -2.80 6.78
CA LYS A 56 -9.04 -1.83 7.31
C LYS A 56 -8.05 -1.34 6.28
N ILE A 57 -7.44 -2.26 5.52
CA ILE A 57 -6.46 -1.95 4.47
C ILE A 57 -7.11 -1.04 3.44
N GLN A 58 -8.34 -1.36 3.02
CA GLN A 58 -9.06 -0.55 2.06
C GLN A 58 -9.25 0.88 2.57
N ASP A 59 -9.75 1.05 3.80
CA ASP A 59 -9.99 2.37 4.39
C ASP A 59 -8.68 3.18 4.53
N LEU A 60 -7.62 2.54 5.03
CA LEU A 60 -6.31 3.17 5.22
C LEU A 60 -5.67 3.58 3.90
N PHE A 61 -5.79 2.75 2.85
CA PHE A 61 -5.30 3.10 1.52
C PHE A 61 -6.07 4.24 0.90
N LEU A 62 -7.40 4.24 1.05
CA LEU A 62 -8.26 5.29 0.51
C LEU A 62 -7.94 6.63 1.17
N GLU A 63 -7.69 6.64 2.47
CA GLU A 63 -7.22 7.85 3.16
C GLU A 63 -5.81 8.27 2.71
N LEU A 64 -4.88 7.31 2.53
CA LEU A 64 -3.52 7.60 2.08
C LEU A 64 -3.49 8.25 0.68
N ILE A 65 -4.27 7.72 -0.27
CA ILE A 65 -4.29 8.24 -1.65
C ILE A 65 -5.02 9.58 -1.76
N GLN A 66 -5.95 9.86 -0.84
CA GLN A 66 -6.63 11.16 -0.74
C GLN A 66 -5.73 12.29 -0.25
N LYS A 67 -4.60 11.99 0.40
CA LYS A 67 -3.60 13.01 0.74
C LYS A 67 -2.99 13.54 -0.53
N GLU A 68 -2.94 14.86 -0.71
CA GLU A 68 -2.51 15.46 -1.97
C GLU A 68 -0.98 15.47 -2.04
N SER A 69 -0.33 15.95 -0.98
CA SER A 69 1.11 16.11 -0.94
C SER A 69 1.84 14.88 -0.43
N PHE A 70 3.14 14.80 -0.72
CA PHE A 70 4.01 13.75 -0.17
C PHE A 70 4.17 13.89 1.36
N GLU A 71 4.19 15.12 1.86
CA GLU A 71 4.32 15.39 3.29
C GLU A 71 3.05 15.00 4.07
N GLU A 72 1.86 15.26 3.52
CA GLU A 72 0.60 14.79 4.13
C GLU A 72 0.52 13.26 4.19
N LYS A 73 1.03 12.56 3.17
CA LYS A 73 1.11 11.09 3.18
C LYS A 73 2.02 10.60 4.30
N LYS A 74 3.20 11.20 4.47
CA LYS A 74 4.12 10.87 5.57
C LYS A 74 3.52 11.20 6.94
N GLU A 75 2.89 12.36 7.07
CA GLU A 75 2.22 12.77 8.30
C GLU A 75 1.13 11.78 8.68
N PHE A 76 0.26 11.42 7.72
CA PHE A 76 -0.75 10.40 7.91
C PHE A 76 -0.15 9.08 8.41
N LEU A 77 0.86 8.54 7.71
CA LEU A 77 1.52 7.30 8.09
C LEU A 77 2.16 7.39 9.49
N SER A 78 2.77 8.52 9.83
CA SER A 78 3.41 8.74 11.14
C SER A 78 2.41 8.83 12.30
N ASN A 79 1.16 9.17 12.00
CA ASN A 79 0.08 9.28 12.98
C ASN A 79 -0.69 7.96 13.18
N LEU A 80 -0.44 6.95 12.35
CA LEU A 80 -1.03 5.62 12.54
C LEU A 80 -0.45 4.94 13.78
N ASP A 81 -1.28 4.14 14.45
CA ASP A 81 -0.76 3.17 15.41
C ASP A 81 0.07 2.09 14.69
N THR A 82 0.86 1.35 15.47
CA THR A 82 1.78 0.35 14.93
C THR A 82 1.07 -0.72 14.11
N GLU A 83 -0.12 -1.16 14.51
CA GLU A 83 -0.88 -2.20 13.79
C GLU A 83 -1.28 -1.69 12.40
N ASN A 84 -1.86 -0.49 12.34
CA ASN A 84 -2.35 0.09 11.09
C ASN A 84 -1.21 0.50 10.16
N TYR A 85 -0.10 1.00 10.70
CA TYR A 85 1.11 1.26 9.92
C TYR A 85 1.64 -0.01 9.26
N GLU A 86 1.73 -1.11 10.03
CA GLU A 86 2.19 -2.40 9.52
C GLU A 86 1.25 -2.98 8.45
N LEU A 87 -0.06 -2.83 8.62
CA LEU A 87 -1.06 -3.21 7.62
C LEU A 87 -0.84 -2.46 6.29
N VAL A 88 -0.69 -1.14 6.34
CA VAL A 88 -0.48 -0.33 5.12
C VAL A 88 0.83 -0.70 4.44
N LEU A 89 1.92 -0.84 5.19
CA LEU A 89 3.23 -1.17 4.64
C LEU A 89 3.19 -2.54 3.95
N ARG A 90 2.66 -3.57 4.61
CA ARG A 90 2.60 -4.93 4.04
C ARG A 90 1.72 -4.98 2.80
N ALA A 91 0.54 -4.37 2.85
CA ALA A 91 -0.35 -4.32 1.69
C ALA A 91 0.27 -3.53 0.53
N TYR A 92 0.97 -2.43 0.80
CA TYR A 92 1.69 -1.66 -0.22
C TYR A 92 2.75 -2.52 -0.92
N PHE A 93 3.61 -3.19 -0.16
CA PHE A 93 4.65 -4.03 -0.76
C PHE A 93 4.09 -5.25 -1.48
N HIS A 94 2.96 -5.80 -1.04
CA HIS A 94 2.26 -6.87 -1.76
C HIS A 94 1.73 -6.40 -3.12
N ILE A 95 1.13 -5.21 -3.20
CA ILE A 95 0.68 -4.62 -4.47
C ILE A 95 1.90 -4.37 -5.38
N VAL A 96 2.99 -3.84 -4.84
CA VAL A 96 4.22 -3.59 -5.60
C VAL A 96 4.81 -4.88 -6.17
N GLU A 97 4.92 -5.94 -5.35
CA GLU A 97 5.42 -7.24 -5.76
C GLU A 97 4.54 -7.84 -6.88
N ASN A 98 3.22 -7.85 -6.69
CA ASN A 98 2.29 -8.35 -7.69
C ASN A 98 2.34 -7.55 -9.00
N THR A 99 2.48 -6.23 -8.91
CA THR A 99 2.63 -5.37 -10.09
C THR A 99 3.95 -5.66 -10.81
N ALA A 100 5.05 -5.88 -10.07
CA ALA A 100 6.34 -6.23 -10.66
C ALA A 100 6.28 -7.59 -11.36
N LEU A 101 5.69 -8.60 -10.71
CA LEU A 101 5.49 -9.93 -11.28
C LEU A 101 4.64 -9.87 -12.56
N ALA A 102 3.54 -9.13 -12.55
CA ALA A 102 2.70 -8.93 -13.72
C ALA A 102 3.49 -8.27 -14.87
N ALA A 103 4.22 -7.19 -14.60
CA ALA A 103 5.04 -6.49 -15.59
C ALA A 103 6.15 -7.36 -16.19
N HIS A 104 6.72 -8.29 -15.42
CA HIS A 104 7.68 -9.27 -15.89
C HIS A 104 7.04 -10.36 -16.78
N ASN A 105 5.85 -10.85 -16.41
CA ASN A 105 5.14 -11.88 -17.18
C ASN A 105 4.68 -11.40 -18.57
N PHE A 106 4.47 -10.10 -18.79
CA PHE A 106 4.17 -9.53 -20.11
C PHE A 106 5.39 -9.45 -21.06
N LYS A 107 6.61 -9.76 -20.61
CA LYS A 107 7.84 -9.69 -21.42
C LYS A 107 8.29 -11.03 -22.04
N HIS A 108 7.45 -12.05 -22.03
CA HIS A 108 7.68 -13.36 -22.66
C HIS A 108 6.57 -13.71 -23.64
#